data_AF-A0A0C1JIG1-F1
#
_entry.id   AF-A0A0C1JIG1-F1
#
_cell.length_a   1.000
_cell.length_b   1.000
_cell.length_c   1.000
_cell.angle_alpha   90.00
_cell.angle_beta   90.00
_cell.angle_gamma   90.00
#
_symmetry.space_group_name_H-M   'P 1'
#
loop_
_entity.id
_entity.type
_entity.pdbx_description
1 polymer ?
#
loop_
_entity_poly.entity_id
_entity_poly.type
_entity_poly.pdbx_seq_one_letter_code
_entity_poly.pdbx_strand_id
1 'polypeptide(L)'
;MKKNIDANHATFCPQAFKCFEGALEAFFSHECPQLGGTRTRQVLVKSIADMVRQFYPQTSHMQPGQVTWPTVHRDEFSSYGKSIQNTRLTTVILDLVSSQDAIERAKGKKLRVIKKEAVARMCKQAFDQEGCLTHAELAILLKISPHSVGKYIKEWELENREVLPRRGSIHDIGPTLTHKTIIIEKLFIEQKTVQQVSRETKHSLPAIQRYISTFKQILLCKQKGMSTEEAAFSVGKTSRLVNEYEKIIEQYKEKNYVIAALLKSEIGIETRTQITINEG
;
A
#
# COMPACT_ATOMS: atom_id res chain seq x y z
N MET A 1 -54.33 20.02 8.60
CA MET A 1 -53.83 21.33 8.09
C MET A 1 -53.17 21.10 6.74
N LYS A 2 -53.75 21.58 5.63
CA LYS A 2 -53.04 21.62 4.33
C LYS A 2 -51.90 22.62 4.47
N LYS A 3 -50.65 22.18 4.44
CA LYS A 3 -49.51 23.09 4.30
C LYS A 3 -49.71 23.81 2.96
N ASN A 4 -49.90 25.12 2.99
CA ASN A 4 -49.89 25.94 1.78
C ASN A 4 -48.47 25.87 1.23
N ILE A 5 -48.27 25.11 0.15
CA ILE A 5 -47.00 25.00 -0.54
C ILE A 5 -46.89 26.25 -1.42
N ASP A 6 -45.84 27.03 -1.24
CA ASP A 6 -45.56 28.22 -2.05
C ASP A 6 -45.51 27.87 -3.55
N ALA A 7 -45.93 28.79 -4.42
CA ALA A 7 -45.98 28.57 -5.86
C ALA A 7 -44.60 28.20 -6.43
N ASN A 8 -43.54 28.86 -5.95
CA ASN A 8 -42.17 28.51 -6.37
C ASN A 8 -41.79 27.10 -5.90
N HIS A 9 -42.16 26.74 -4.67
CA HIS A 9 -41.89 25.40 -4.15
C HIS A 9 -42.60 24.33 -4.98
N ALA A 10 -43.86 24.55 -5.39
CA ALA A 10 -44.58 23.61 -6.25
C ALA A 10 -43.95 23.48 -7.65
N THR A 11 -43.51 24.58 -8.24
CA THR A 11 -42.93 24.60 -9.60
C THR A 11 -41.50 24.03 -9.65
N PHE A 12 -40.64 24.40 -8.70
CA PHE A 12 -39.20 24.11 -8.79
C PHE A 12 -38.76 22.87 -8.00
N CYS A 13 -39.47 22.47 -6.93
CA CYS A 13 -39.08 21.29 -6.15
C CYS A 13 -39.06 19.99 -6.98
N PRO A 14 -40.01 19.73 -7.92
CA PRO A 14 -39.94 18.57 -8.81
C PRO A 14 -38.71 18.57 -9.74
N GLN A 15 -38.17 19.75 -10.09
CA GLN A 15 -37.00 19.84 -10.97
C GLN A 15 -35.75 19.27 -10.31
N ALA A 16 -35.67 19.30 -8.97
CA ALA A 16 -34.55 18.72 -8.22
C ALA A 16 -34.41 17.20 -8.40
N PHE A 17 -35.48 16.50 -8.83
CA PHE A 17 -35.45 15.07 -9.10
C PHE A 17 -34.97 14.71 -10.51
N LYS A 18 -34.70 15.70 -11.38
CA LYS A 18 -34.17 15.49 -12.73
C LYS A 18 -32.64 15.29 -12.71
N CYS A 19 -32.18 14.33 -11.93
CA CYS A 19 -30.79 13.93 -11.80
C CYS A 19 -30.68 12.40 -11.66
N PHE A 20 -29.46 11.88 -11.62
CA PHE A 20 -29.24 10.44 -11.44
C PHE A 20 -29.83 9.93 -10.13
N GLU A 21 -29.64 10.68 -9.04
CA GLU A 21 -30.17 10.33 -7.72
C GLU A 21 -31.70 10.29 -7.72
N GLY A 22 -32.36 11.29 -8.32
CA GLY A 22 -33.82 11.32 -8.43
C GLY A 22 -34.39 10.19 -9.29
N ALA A 23 -33.71 9.86 -10.40
CA ALA A 23 -34.09 8.72 -11.24
C ALA A 23 -33.93 7.38 -10.50
N LEU A 24 -32.85 7.21 -9.72
CA LEU A 24 -32.61 6.00 -8.93
C LEU A 24 -33.58 5.88 -7.74
N GLU A 25 -33.95 6.99 -7.09
CA GLU A 25 -34.98 7.01 -6.05
C GLU A 25 -36.35 6.58 -6.60
N ALA A 26 -36.72 7.08 -7.80
CA ALA A 26 -37.93 6.65 -8.48
C ALA A 26 -37.88 5.15 -8.81
N PHE A 27 -36.78 4.66 -9.38
CA PHE A 27 -36.59 3.24 -9.68
C PHE A 27 -36.81 2.37 -8.44
N PHE A 28 -36.14 2.66 -7.31
CA PHE A 28 -36.34 1.87 -6.09
C PHE A 28 -37.75 2.00 -5.53
N SER A 29 -38.40 3.14 -5.68
CA SER A 29 -39.78 3.29 -5.22
C SER A 29 -40.78 2.45 -6.02
N HIS A 30 -40.54 2.28 -7.33
CA HIS A 30 -41.43 1.55 -8.23
C HIS A 30 -41.12 0.05 -8.30
N GLU A 31 -39.86 -0.29 -8.52
CA GLU A 31 -39.41 -1.66 -8.81
C GLU A 31 -38.96 -2.42 -7.56
N CYS A 32 -38.56 -1.70 -6.50
CA CYS A 32 -38.02 -2.30 -5.28
C CYS A 32 -38.62 -1.70 -4.00
N PRO A 33 -39.96 -1.58 -3.86
CA PRO A 33 -40.59 -0.95 -2.71
C PRO A 33 -40.25 -1.64 -1.37
N GLN A 34 -39.88 -2.92 -1.41
CA GLN A 34 -39.44 -3.72 -0.27
C GLN A 34 -38.12 -3.28 0.38
N LEU A 35 -37.33 -2.40 -0.27
CA LEU A 35 -36.07 -1.86 0.27
C LEU A 35 -36.27 -0.86 1.42
N GLY A 36 -37.52 -0.60 1.82
CA GLY A 36 -37.89 0.25 2.95
C GLY A 36 -38.48 1.58 2.51
N GLY A 37 -38.83 2.41 3.50
CA GLY A 37 -39.44 3.73 3.26
C GLY A 37 -38.49 4.75 2.63
N THR A 38 -39.02 5.93 2.30
CA THR A 38 -38.30 7.02 1.60
C THR A 38 -36.92 7.31 2.20
N ARG A 39 -36.79 7.42 3.52
CA ARG A 39 -35.52 7.72 4.19
C ARG A 39 -34.45 6.64 3.93
N THR A 40 -34.82 5.36 3.98
CA THR A 40 -33.90 4.25 3.74
C THR A 40 -33.43 4.26 2.29
N ARG A 41 -34.36 4.46 1.34
CA ARG A 41 -34.02 4.53 -0.09
C ARG A 41 -33.11 5.71 -0.40
N GLN A 42 -33.33 6.88 0.19
CA GLN A 42 -32.47 8.06 0.01
C GLN A 42 -31.03 7.82 0.45
N VAL A 43 -30.83 7.15 1.59
CA VAL A 43 -29.48 6.77 2.06
C VAL A 43 -28.81 5.79 1.09
N LEU A 44 -29.57 4.83 0.56
CA LEU A 44 -29.07 3.87 -0.42
C LEU A 44 -28.70 4.54 -1.75
N VAL A 45 -29.58 5.39 -2.28
CA VAL A 45 -29.36 6.17 -3.52
C VAL A 45 -28.09 7.01 -3.39
N LYS A 46 -27.93 7.73 -2.27
CA LYS A 46 -26.74 8.54 -2.02
C LYS A 46 -25.48 7.69 -1.97
N SER A 47 -25.52 6.56 -1.26
CA SER A 47 -24.41 5.61 -1.19
C SER A 47 -24.01 5.07 -2.56
N ILE A 48 -24.98 4.78 -3.44
CA ILE A 48 -24.72 4.31 -4.80
C ILE A 48 -24.13 5.44 -5.65
N ALA A 49 -24.67 6.65 -5.58
CA ALA A 49 -24.12 7.81 -6.30
C ALA A 49 -22.69 8.13 -5.87
N ASP A 50 -22.40 8.02 -4.56
CA ASP A 50 -21.04 8.15 -4.01
C ASP A 50 -20.11 7.07 -4.57
N MET A 51 -20.56 5.81 -4.62
CA MET A 51 -19.80 4.71 -5.23
C MET A 51 -19.55 4.92 -6.72
N VAL A 52 -20.56 5.39 -7.47
CA VAL A 52 -20.40 5.72 -8.89
C VAL A 52 -19.31 6.79 -9.07
N ARG A 53 -19.37 7.87 -8.28
CA ARG A 53 -18.36 8.93 -8.32
C ARG A 53 -16.96 8.42 -7.96
N GLN A 54 -16.86 7.52 -6.99
CA GLN A 54 -15.58 6.96 -6.54
C GLN A 54 -14.97 5.97 -7.56
N PHE A 55 -15.78 5.15 -8.22
CA PHE A 55 -15.30 4.09 -9.11
C PHE A 55 -15.35 4.42 -10.60
N TYR A 56 -16.07 5.48 -10.98
CA TYR A 56 -16.15 6.00 -12.33
C TYR A 56 -15.81 7.50 -12.34
N PRO A 57 -14.56 7.87 -12.02
CA PRO A 57 -14.13 9.26 -12.03
C PRO A 57 -14.23 9.86 -13.44
N GLN A 58 -14.37 11.17 -13.54
CA GLN A 58 -14.37 11.85 -14.84
C GLN A 58 -13.05 11.61 -15.58
N THR A 59 -13.13 11.05 -16.79
CA THR A 59 -11.96 10.71 -17.62
C THR A 59 -11.66 11.74 -18.72
N SER A 60 -12.36 12.89 -18.73
CA SER A 60 -12.26 13.90 -19.80
C SER A 60 -10.85 14.46 -20.00
N HIS A 61 -10.00 14.41 -18.98
CA HIS A 61 -8.60 14.90 -19.02
C HIS A 61 -7.56 13.79 -18.92
N MET A 62 -7.98 12.53 -19.05
CA MET A 62 -7.10 11.38 -18.96
C MET A 62 -6.17 11.31 -20.18
N GLN A 63 -4.87 11.22 -19.93
CA GLN A 63 -3.86 11.21 -20.99
C GLN A 63 -3.75 9.83 -21.65
N PRO A 64 -3.37 9.75 -22.94
CA PRO A 64 -3.06 8.48 -23.57
C PRO A 64 -1.99 7.69 -22.78
N GLY A 65 -2.23 6.41 -22.57
CA GLY A 65 -1.35 5.54 -21.78
C GLY A 65 -1.68 5.45 -20.29
N GLN A 66 -2.64 6.24 -19.80
CA GLN A 66 -3.16 6.11 -18.45
C GLN A 66 -4.25 5.03 -18.34
N VAL A 67 -4.45 4.47 -17.15
CA VAL A 67 -5.55 3.55 -16.84
C VAL A 67 -6.17 3.85 -15.47
N THR A 68 -7.51 3.85 -15.39
CA THR A 68 -8.25 3.86 -14.12
C THR A 68 -8.30 2.45 -13.56
N TRP A 69 -7.86 2.26 -12.32
CA TRP A 69 -7.73 0.93 -11.73
C TRP A 69 -8.25 0.90 -10.29
N PRO A 70 -9.26 0.06 -9.98
CA PRO A 70 -9.68 -0.16 -8.60
C PRO A 70 -8.65 -1.03 -7.88
N THR A 71 -8.19 -0.58 -6.73
CA THR A 71 -7.21 -1.28 -5.88
C THR A 71 -7.56 -1.13 -4.41
N VAL A 72 -6.75 -1.72 -3.52
CA VAL A 72 -7.01 -1.72 -2.08
C VAL A 72 -6.63 -0.38 -1.47
N HIS A 73 -7.49 0.15 -0.60
CA HIS A 73 -7.19 1.38 0.14
C HIS A 73 -5.99 1.20 1.08
N ARG A 74 -5.11 2.19 1.19
CA ARG A 74 -3.89 2.11 2.01
C ARG A 74 -4.18 1.92 3.51
N ASP A 75 -5.23 2.55 4.01
CA ASP A 75 -5.66 2.46 5.42
C ASP A 75 -6.58 1.27 5.69
N GLU A 76 -6.70 0.34 4.74
CA GLU A 76 -7.43 -0.90 4.98
C GLU A 76 -6.71 -1.79 6.00
N PHE A 77 -7.45 -2.36 6.94
CA PHE A 77 -6.90 -3.21 7.97
C PHE A 77 -6.73 -4.64 7.45
N SER A 78 -5.53 -5.19 7.61
CA SER A 78 -5.29 -6.62 7.47
C SER A 78 -5.97 -7.37 8.63
N SER A 79 -7.06 -8.08 8.34
CA SER A 79 -7.66 -9.05 9.26
C SER A 79 -7.49 -10.47 8.71
N TYR A 80 -7.21 -11.42 9.60
CA TYR A 80 -7.01 -12.81 9.22
C TYR A 80 -8.27 -13.37 8.54
N GLY A 81 -8.11 -14.01 7.37
CA GLY A 81 -9.21 -14.60 6.61
C GLY A 81 -10.12 -13.59 5.89
N LYS A 82 -9.82 -12.28 5.93
CA LYS A 82 -10.60 -11.27 5.22
C LYS A 82 -10.42 -11.43 3.70
N SER A 83 -11.50 -11.82 3.01
CA SER A 83 -11.52 -11.94 1.56
C SER A 83 -11.41 -10.57 0.88
N ILE A 84 -10.98 -10.57 -0.39
CA ILE A 84 -10.93 -9.33 -1.19
C ILE A 84 -12.30 -8.67 -1.31
N GLN A 85 -13.39 -9.46 -1.31
CA GLN A 85 -14.77 -8.97 -1.37
C GLN A 85 -15.13 -8.06 -0.17
N ASN A 86 -14.47 -8.26 0.96
CA ASN A 86 -14.70 -7.47 2.18
C ASN A 86 -13.66 -6.35 2.36
N THR A 87 -12.73 -6.18 1.42
CA THR A 87 -11.63 -5.22 1.49
C THR A 87 -12.07 -3.88 0.90
N ARG A 88 -11.87 -2.77 1.62
CA ARG A 88 -12.14 -1.42 1.11
C ARG A 88 -11.26 -1.16 -0.09
N LEU A 89 -11.90 -0.79 -1.19
CA LEU A 89 -11.24 -0.42 -2.44
C LEU A 89 -11.27 1.09 -2.64
N THR A 90 -10.35 1.56 -3.46
CA THR A 90 -10.30 2.92 -4.01
C THR A 90 -9.91 2.84 -5.48
N THR A 91 -10.19 3.89 -6.25
CA THR A 91 -9.83 3.95 -7.67
C THR A 91 -8.65 4.89 -7.84
N VAL A 92 -7.64 4.43 -8.56
CA VAL A 92 -6.42 5.21 -8.84
C VAL A 92 -6.23 5.35 -10.36
N ILE A 93 -5.57 6.42 -10.78
CA ILE A 93 -5.13 6.63 -12.17
C ILE A 93 -3.65 6.30 -12.25
N LEU A 94 -3.28 5.40 -13.16
CA LEU A 94 -1.90 4.91 -13.30
C LEU A 94 -1.36 5.19 -14.70
N ASP A 95 -0.12 5.65 -14.78
CA ASP A 95 0.62 5.79 -16.03
C ASP A 95 1.19 4.43 -16.45
N LEU A 96 0.34 3.61 -17.06
CA LEU A 96 0.71 2.28 -17.56
C LEU A 96 1.78 2.39 -18.66
N VAL A 97 1.62 3.37 -19.55
CA VAL A 97 2.60 3.74 -20.57
C VAL A 97 2.94 5.21 -20.40
N SER A 98 4.21 5.51 -20.09
CA SER A 98 4.71 6.88 -20.04
C SER A 98 4.96 7.41 -21.45
N SER A 99 4.81 8.73 -21.63
CA SER A 99 5.15 9.43 -22.87
C SER A 99 6.61 9.21 -23.30
N GLN A 100 7.49 8.89 -22.35
CA GLN A 100 8.92 8.69 -22.60
C GLN A 100 9.28 7.24 -22.97
N ASP A 101 8.41 6.25 -22.68
CA ASP A 101 8.71 4.81 -22.80
C ASP A 101 9.05 4.44 -24.26
N ALA A 102 8.30 4.95 -25.23
CA ALA A 102 8.52 4.70 -26.66
C ALA A 102 9.88 5.24 -27.15
N ILE A 103 10.23 6.46 -26.72
CA ILE A 103 11.50 7.11 -27.08
C ILE A 103 12.68 6.36 -26.45
N GLU A 104 12.58 5.96 -25.19
CA GLU A 104 13.62 5.16 -24.53
C GLU A 104 13.78 3.79 -25.18
N ARG A 105 12.66 3.16 -25.58
CA ARG A 105 12.68 1.90 -26.29
C ARG A 105 13.39 2.03 -27.64
N ALA A 106 13.16 3.13 -28.36
CA ALA A 106 13.83 3.45 -29.63
C ALA A 106 15.34 3.70 -29.43
N LYS A 107 15.74 4.30 -28.30
CA LYS A 107 17.15 4.47 -27.88
C LYS A 107 17.83 3.18 -27.42
N GLY A 108 17.14 2.04 -27.48
CA GLY A 108 17.71 0.73 -27.13
C GLY A 108 17.52 0.29 -25.67
N LYS A 109 16.78 1.05 -24.85
CA LYS A 109 16.49 0.63 -23.46
C LYS A 109 15.73 -0.70 -23.49
N LYS A 110 16.23 -1.69 -22.74
CA LYS A 110 15.64 -3.04 -22.69
C LYS A 110 14.24 -2.97 -22.08
N LEU A 111 13.27 -3.68 -22.67
CA LEU A 111 11.88 -3.71 -22.21
C LEU A 111 11.75 -4.11 -20.73
N ARG A 112 12.62 -5.00 -20.24
CA ARG A 112 12.69 -5.37 -18.82
C ARG A 112 12.88 -4.16 -17.90
N VAL A 113 13.74 -3.21 -18.29
CA VAL A 113 14.03 -2.02 -17.49
C VAL A 113 12.82 -1.10 -17.46
N ILE A 114 12.20 -0.86 -18.63
CA ILE A 114 10.96 -0.07 -18.74
C ILE A 114 9.85 -0.68 -17.86
N LYS A 115 9.66 -2.00 -17.90
CA LYS A 115 8.67 -2.67 -17.03
C LYS A 115 9.00 -2.53 -15.54
N LYS A 116 10.27 -2.60 -15.16
CA LYS A 116 10.71 -2.42 -13.77
C LYS A 116 10.40 -1.00 -13.28
N GLU A 117 10.69 0.01 -14.08
CA GLU A 117 10.38 1.41 -13.78
C GLU A 117 8.87 1.67 -13.77
N ALA A 118 8.11 1.07 -14.69
CA ALA A 118 6.66 1.14 -14.70
C ALA A 118 6.04 0.55 -13.42
N VAL A 119 6.55 -0.59 -12.94
CA VAL A 119 6.13 -1.17 -11.64
C VAL A 119 6.34 -0.17 -10.51
N ALA A 120 7.54 0.43 -10.43
CA ALA A 120 7.86 1.40 -9.38
C ALA A 120 6.97 2.65 -9.46
N ARG A 121 6.82 3.21 -10.66
CA ARG A 121 5.96 4.37 -10.95
C ARG A 121 4.52 4.11 -10.52
N MET A 122 3.92 3.00 -10.95
CA MET A 122 2.54 2.66 -10.63
C MET A 122 2.33 2.43 -9.13
N CYS A 123 3.28 1.79 -8.42
CA CYS A 123 3.20 1.65 -6.96
C CYS A 123 3.15 3.02 -6.26
N LYS A 124 4.02 3.94 -6.66
CA LYS A 124 4.06 5.30 -6.08
C LYS A 124 2.77 6.08 -6.39
N GLN A 125 2.36 6.10 -7.65
CA GLN A 125 1.12 6.76 -8.08
C GLN A 125 -0.13 6.23 -7.39
N ALA A 126 -0.21 4.91 -7.20
CA ALA A 126 -1.31 4.31 -6.45
C ALA A 126 -1.31 4.82 -5.01
N PHE A 127 -0.15 4.83 -4.35
CA PHE A 127 -0.04 5.23 -2.96
C PHE A 127 -0.37 6.70 -2.72
N ASP A 128 0.04 7.57 -3.63
CA ASP A 128 -0.29 9.00 -3.61
C ASP A 128 -1.81 9.25 -3.74
N GLN A 129 -2.53 8.30 -4.33
CA GLN A 129 -3.99 8.28 -4.48
C GLN A 129 -4.68 7.33 -3.48
N GLU A 130 -4.07 7.12 -2.32
CA GLU A 130 -4.59 6.30 -1.21
C GLU A 130 -4.77 4.82 -1.54
N GLY A 131 -4.18 4.33 -2.62
CA GLY A 131 -4.26 2.96 -3.10
C GLY A 131 -2.97 2.15 -2.88
N CYS A 132 -3.12 0.83 -2.78
CA CYS A 132 -2.01 -0.10 -2.54
C CYS A 132 -2.11 -1.32 -3.47
N LEU A 133 -1.35 -1.28 -4.56
CA LEU A 133 -1.33 -2.37 -5.54
C LEU A 133 -0.73 -3.67 -4.98
N THR A 134 -1.24 -4.79 -5.47
CA THR A 134 -0.71 -6.14 -5.27
C THR A 134 0.18 -6.56 -6.44
N HIS A 135 1.02 -7.58 -6.22
CA HIS A 135 1.82 -8.18 -7.30
C HIS A 135 0.95 -8.76 -8.43
N ALA A 136 -0.24 -9.25 -8.10
CA ALA A 136 -1.18 -9.81 -9.06
C ALA A 136 -1.79 -8.73 -9.98
N GLU A 137 -2.16 -7.57 -9.42
CA GLU A 137 -2.66 -6.44 -10.22
C GLU A 137 -1.60 -5.93 -11.19
N LEU A 138 -0.37 -5.70 -10.71
CA LEU A 138 0.75 -5.30 -11.56
C LEU A 138 1.05 -6.32 -12.67
N ALA A 139 0.92 -7.61 -12.36
CA ALA A 139 1.09 -8.69 -13.34
C ALA A 139 0.01 -8.65 -14.44
N ILE A 140 -1.25 -8.40 -14.06
CA ILE A 140 -2.37 -8.27 -15.00
C ILE A 140 -2.22 -7.01 -15.88
N LEU A 141 -1.81 -5.88 -15.28
CA LEU A 141 -1.58 -4.62 -15.96
C LEU A 141 -0.45 -4.74 -17.00
N LEU A 142 0.69 -5.33 -16.61
CA LEU A 142 1.88 -5.43 -17.46
C LEU A 142 1.94 -6.71 -18.33
N LYS A 143 0.93 -7.58 -18.21
CA LYS A 143 0.85 -8.90 -18.88
C LYS A 143 2.12 -9.73 -18.66
N ILE A 144 2.53 -9.88 -17.40
CA ILE A 144 3.67 -10.69 -16.97
C ILE A 144 3.28 -11.56 -15.78
N SER A 145 4.17 -12.46 -15.33
CA SER A 145 3.91 -13.26 -14.14
C SER A 145 4.09 -12.43 -12.84
N PRO A 146 3.33 -12.71 -11.77
CA PRO A 146 3.55 -12.11 -10.45
C PRO A 146 4.99 -12.30 -9.93
N HIS A 147 5.62 -13.43 -10.29
CA HIS A 147 7.03 -13.69 -10.00
C HIS A 147 7.96 -12.67 -10.65
N SER A 148 7.70 -12.31 -11.92
CA SER A 148 8.49 -11.29 -12.64
C SER A 148 8.34 -9.91 -11.99
N VAL A 149 7.12 -9.56 -11.59
CA VAL A 149 6.86 -8.32 -10.82
C VAL A 149 7.66 -8.33 -9.52
N GLY A 150 7.64 -9.43 -8.76
CA GLY A 150 8.41 -9.56 -7.51
C GLY A 150 9.92 -9.38 -7.71
N LYS A 151 10.48 -9.93 -8.81
CA LYS A 151 11.89 -9.69 -9.18
C LYS A 151 12.17 -8.22 -9.48
N TYR A 152 11.31 -7.57 -10.26
CA TYR A 152 11.47 -6.16 -10.63
C TYR A 152 11.40 -5.25 -9.40
N ILE A 153 10.44 -5.49 -8.51
CA ILE A 153 10.33 -4.77 -7.23
C ILE A 153 11.62 -4.94 -6.44
N LYS A 154 12.08 -6.18 -6.22
CA LYS A 154 13.30 -6.43 -5.46
C LYS A 154 14.52 -5.74 -6.05
N GLU A 155 14.70 -5.82 -7.37
CA GLU A 155 15.81 -5.17 -8.08
C GLU A 155 15.74 -3.64 -7.92
N TRP A 156 14.56 -3.06 -8.14
CA TRP A 156 14.38 -1.62 -8.03
C TRP A 156 14.58 -1.12 -6.59
N GLU A 157 14.01 -1.81 -5.59
CA GLU A 157 14.15 -1.45 -4.17
C GLU A 157 15.61 -1.48 -3.71
N LEU A 158 16.39 -2.48 -4.17
CA LEU A 158 17.82 -2.58 -3.86
C LEU A 158 18.66 -1.49 -4.53
N GLU A 159 18.41 -1.23 -5.81
CA GLU A 159 19.12 -0.19 -6.58
C GLU A 159 18.87 1.21 -6.01
N ASN A 160 17.64 1.49 -5.57
CA ASN A 160 17.23 2.81 -5.09
C ASN A 160 17.27 2.95 -3.56
N ARG A 161 17.52 1.85 -2.82
CA ARG A 161 17.48 1.79 -1.35
C ARG A 161 16.18 2.34 -0.74
N GLU A 162 15.08 2.13 -1.46
CA GLU A 162 13.73 2.60 -1.13
C GLU A 162 12.77 1.41 -1.19
N VAL A 163 11.82 1.34 -0.25
CA VAL A 163 10.76 0.33 -0.28
C VAL A 163 9.58 0.85 -1.07
N LEU A 164 9.12 0.10 -2.07
CA LEU A 164 7.96 0.51 -2.85
C LEU A 164 6.67 0.38 -2.02
N PRO A 165 5.79 1.39 -2.02
CA PRO A 165 4.51 1.33 -1.32
C PRO A 165 3.56 0.43 -2.12
N ARG A 166 3.35 -0.78 -1.61
CA ARG A 166 2.46 -1.80 -2.18
C ARG A 166 1.70 -2.49 -1.07
N ARG A 167 0.62 -3.19 -1.39
CA ARG A 167 -0.20 -3.93 -0.40
C ARG A 167 0.65 -4.72 0.60
N GLY A 168 1.62 -5.48 0.10
CA GLY A 168 2.46 -6.30 0.96
C GLY A 168 3.42 -5.53 1.87
N SER A 169 3.90 -4.33 1.51
CA SER A 169 4.72 -3.50 2.43
C SER A 169 3.83 -2.74 3.40
N ILE A 170 2.79 -2.07 2.90
CA ILE A 170 1.92 -1.20 3.70
C ILE A 170 1.15 -2.00 4.76
N HIS A 171 0.64 -3.18 4.41
CA HIS A 171 -0.13 -4.04 5.32
C HIS A 171 0.71 -5.14 5.98
N ASP A 172 2.03 -5.14 5.77
CA ASP A 172 2.99 -6.16 6.23
C ASP A 172 2.54 -7.59 5.88
N ILE A 173 2.00 -7.76 4.67
CA ILE A 173 1.47 -9.03 4.17
C ILE A 173 2.57 -9.79 3.46
N GLY A 174 3.06 -10.84 4.12
CA GLY A 174 3.91 -11.87 3.56
C GLY A 174 5.41 -11.64 3.77
N PRO A 175 6.23 -12.69 3.56
CA PRO A 175 7.66 -12.65 3.83
C PRO A 175 8.40 -11.93 2.70
N THR A 176 8.57 -10.60 2.80
CA THR A 176 9.49 -9.88 1.91
C THR A 176 10.84 -9.74 2.60
N LEU A 177 11.90 -10.38 2.06
CA LEU A 177 13.25 -10.28 2.62
C LEU A 177 13.84 -8.87 2.46
N THR A 178 13.61 -8.23 1.31
CA THR A 178 14.18 -6.92 0.97
C THR A 178 13.83 -5.83 1.98
N HIS A 179 12.58 -5.81 2.46
CA HIS A 179 12.10 -4.83 3.43
C HIS A 179 12.85 -4.94 4.75
N LYS A 180 13.07 -6.18 5.22
CA LYS A 180 13.85 -6.47 6.43
C LYS A 180 15.25 -5.92 6.30
N THR A 181 15.94 -6.23 5.21
CA THR A 181 17.32 -5.78 4.98
C THR A 181 17.41 -4.26 4.98
N ILE A 182 16.54 -3.56 4.23
CA ILE A 182 16.55 -2.10 4.15
C ILE A 182 16.24 -1.46 5.51
N ILE A 183 15.21 -1.96 6.22
CA ILE A 183 14.82 -1.44 7.53
C ILE A 183 15.96 -1.63 8.55
N ILE A 184 16.53 -2.83 8.63
CA ILE A 184 17.62 -3.13 9.57
C ILE A 184 18.88 -2.32 9.22
N GLU A 185 19.21 -2.14 7.94
CA GLU A 185 20.36 -1.33 7.52
C GLU A 185 20.19 0.13 7.93
N LYS A 186 19.02 0.73 7.68
CA LYS A 186 18.73 2.10 8.09
C LYS A 186 18.80 2.30 9.61
N LEU A 187 18.29 1.35 10.39
CA LEU A 187 18.27 1.45 11.84
C LEU A 187 19.64 1.23 12.49
N PHE A 188 20.36 0.18 12.09
CA PHE A 188 21.54 -0.28 12.80
C PHE A 188 22.87 0.18 12.16
N ILE A 189 22.86 0.51 10.88
CA ILE A 189 24.05 0.95 10.15
C ILE A 189 24.00 2.47 9.92
N GLU A 190 22.89 2.97 9.35
CA GLU A 190 22.71 4.42 9.14
C GLU A 190 22.33 5.17 10.42
N GLN A 191 22.04 4.45 11.53
CA GLN A 191 21.64 5.01 12.83
C GLN A 191 20.44 5.97 12.77
N LYS A 192 19.52 5.70 11.84
CA LYS A 192 18.27 6.48 11.71
C LYS A 192 17.30 6.17 12.83
N THR A 193 16.47 7.15 13.16
CA THR A 193 15.41 6.98 14.15
C THR A 193 14.29 6.07 13.61
N VAL A 194 13.54 5.43 14.51
CA VAL A 194 12.38 4.61 14.13
C VAL A 194 11.38 5.43 13.28
N GLN A 195 11.21 6.70 13.60
CA GLN A 195 10.33 7.63 12.90
C GLN A 195 10.84 7.98 11.50
N GLN A 196 12.14 8.25 11.34
CA GLN A 196 12.75 8.45 10.02
C GLN A 196 12.54 7.21 9.15
N VAL A 197 12.83 6.01 9.68
CA VAL A 197 12.66 4.77 8.94
C VAL A 197 11.19 4.51 8.61
N SER A 198 10.25 4.86 9.49
CA SER A 198 8.80 4.81 9.21
C SER A 198 8.42 5.70 8.03
N ARG A 199 8.87 6.96 8.00
CA ARG A 199 8.59 7.91 6.93
C ARG A 199 9.21 7.49 5.59
N GLU A 200 10.45 6.99 5.63
CA GLU A 200 11.20 6.56 4.44
C GLU A 200 10.69 5.24 3.85
N THR A 201 10.31 4.28 4.70
CA THR A 201 9.89 2.95 4.24
C THR A 201 8.38 2.78 4.17
N LYS A 202 7.60 3.80 4.56
CA LYS A 202 6.14 3.79 4.63
C LYS A 202 5.56 2.66 5.50
N HIS A 203 6.32 2.22 6.50
CA HIS A 203 5.87 1.21 7.47
C HIS A 203 5.34 1.87 8.74
N SER A 204 4.38 1.22 9.38
CA SER A 204 3.92 1.62 10.71
C SER A 204 4.99 1.38 11.78
N LEU A 205 4.99 2.20 12.84
CA LEU A 205 5.91 2.02 13.97
C LEU A 205 5.83 0.60 14.58
N PRO A 206 4.64 0.00 14.78
CA PRO A 206 4.54 -1.38 15.25
C PRO A 206 5.18 -2.40 14.30
N ALA A 207 5.12 -2.18 12.99
CA ALA A 207 5.80 -3.06 12.03
C ALA A 207 7.32 -2.97 12.17
N ILE A 208 7.87 -1.76 12.26
CA ILE A 208 9.30 -1.55 12.49
C ILE A 208 9.76 -2.18 13.80
N GLN A 209 8.98 -2.03 14.88
CA GLN A 209 9.29 -2.65 16.17
C GLN A 209 9.37 -4.18 16.09
N ARG A 210 8.51 -4.83 15.28
CA ARG A 210 8.60 -6.28 15.03
C ARG A 210 9.91 -6.66 14.35
N TYR A 211 10.35 -5.88 13.36
CA TYR A 211 11.63 -6.09 12.67
C TYR A 211 12.81 -5.98 13.65
N ILE A 212 12.83 -4.93 14.47
CA ILE A 212 13.85 -4.70 15.50
C ILE A 212 13.92 -5.87 16.49
N SER A 213 12.77 -6.23 17.08
CA SER A 213 12.70 -7.27 18.11
C SER A 213 13.17 -8.61 17.56
N THR A 214 12.65 -9.00 16.39
CA THR A 214 13.01 -10.28 15.75
C THR A 214 14.50 -10.34 15.40
N PHE A 215 15.06 -9.24 14.88
CA PHE A 215 16.50 -9.17 14.57
C PHE A 215 17.36 -9.31 15.82
N LYS A 216 17.06 -8.56 16.91
CA LYS A 216 17.81 -8.65 18.18
C LYS A 216 17.73 -10.04 18.81
N GLN A 217 16.55 -10.67 18.79
CA GLN A 217 16.34 -12.02 19.31
C GLN A 217 17.18 -13.06 18.54
N ILE A 218 17.14 -13.03 17.21
CA ILE A 218 17.91 -13.97 16.37
C ILE A 218 19.42 -13.72 16.52
N LEU A 219 19.83 -12.45 16.62
CA LEU A 219 21.23 -12.08 16.85
C LEU A 219 21.75 -12.63 18.19
N LEU A 220 20.95 -12.57 19.25
CA LEU A 220 21.27 -13.15 20.55
C LEU A 220 21.39 -14.68 20.48
N CYS A 221 20.45 -15.35 19.81
CA CYS A 221 20.51 -16.80 19.60
C CYS A 221 21.80 -17.19 18.86
N LYS A 222 22.19 -16.43 17.84
CA LYS A 222 23.42 -16.70 17.08
C LYS A 222 24.69 -16.48 17.91
N GLN A 223 24.72 -15.47 18.78
CA GLN A 223 25.83 -15.26 19.72
C GLN A 223 25.97 -16.39 20.74
N LYS A 224 24.86 -17.03 21.12
CA LYS A 224 24.84 -18.20 22.01
C LYS A 224 25.21 -19.52 21.29
N GLY A 225 25.52 -19.47 20.00
CA GLY A 225 25.89 -20.67 19.23
C GLY A 225 24.73 -21.60 18.90
N MET A 226 23.47 -21.13 19.01
CA MET A 226 22.30 -21.92 18.66
C MET A 226 22.26 -22.22 17.15
N SER A 227 21.76 -23.41 16.80
CA SER A 227 21.38 -23.78 15.43
C SER A 227 20.16 -22.99 14.96
N THR A 228 19.92 -22.99 13.64
CA THR A 228 18.77 -22.29 13.04
C THR A 228 17.43 -22.82 13.59
N GLU A 229 17.34 -24.14 13.82
CA GLU A 229 16.16 -24.81 14.36
C GLU A 229 15.93 -24.44 15.83
N GLU A 230 16.98 -24.44 16.64
CA GLU A 230 16.90 -24.02 18.06
C GLU A 230 16.53 -22.55 18.20
N ALA A 231 17.09 -21.68 17.34
CA ALA A 231 16.74 -20.27 17.27
C ALA A 231 15.29 -20.07 16.84
N ALA A 232 14.82 -20.82 15.84
CA ALA A 232 13.43 -20.79 15.37
C ALA A 232 12.45 -21.16 16.49
N PHE A 233 12.75 -22.23 17.22
CA PHE A 233 11.97 -22.66 18.39
C PHE A 233 11.98 -21.59 19.49
N SER A 234 13.16 -21.07 19.84
CA SER A 234 13.32 -20.10 20.94
C SER A 234 12.62 -18.76 20.68
N VAL A 235 12.60 -18.30 19.43
CA VAL A 235 12.01 -17.01 19.04
C VAL A 235 10.55 -17.14 18.58
N GLY A 236 10.04 -18.38 18.48
CA GLY A 236 8.68 -18.66 18.00
C GLY A 236 8.48 -18.23 16.55
N LYS A 237 9.49 -18.45 15.69
CA LYS A 237 9.48 -18.09 14.26
C LYS A 237 9.74 -19.33 13.41
N THR A 238 9.43 -19.25 12.11
CA THR A 238 9.74 -20.34 11.19
C THR A 238 11.24 -20.38 10.88
N SER A 239 11.81 -21.58 10.66
CA SER A 239 13.22 -21.71 10.28
C SER A 239 13.57 -20.93 9.01
N ARG A 240 12.60 -20.79 8.09
CA ARG A 240 12.75 -19.92 6.91
C ARG A 240 12.98 -18.46 7.30
N LEU A 241 12.18 -17.92 8.22
CA LEU A 241 12.32 -16.54 8.67
C LEU A 241 13.62 -16.33 9.45
N VAL A 242 14.04 -17.30 10.26
CA VAL A 242 15.33 -17.23 10.95
C VAL A 242 16.49 -17.19 9.95
N ASN A 243 16.51 -18.12 8.99
CA ASN A 243 17.49 -18.13 7.90
C ASN A 243 17.56 -16.80 7.14
N GLU A 244 16.41 -16.14 6.93
CA GLU A 244 16.35 -14.83 6.29
C GLU A 244 17.10 -13.74 7.08
N TYR A 245 16.97 -13.72 8.42
CA TYR A 245 17.72 -12.79 9.27
C TYR A 245 19.18 -13.20 9.46
N GLU A 246 19.48 -14.49 9.54
CA GLU A 246 20.86 -14.98 9.62
C GLU A 246 21.68 -14.54 8.42
N LYS A 247 21.10 -14.53 7.21
CA LYS A 247 21.74 -13.99 6.01
C LYS A 247 22.06 -12.50 6.12
N ILE A 248 21.18 -11.70 6.75
CA ILE A 248 21.45 -10.27 7.00
C ILE A 248 22.63 -10.12 7.96
N ILE A 249 22.67 -10.93 9.02
CA ILE A 249 23.75 -10.92 10.01
C ILE A 249 25.09 -11.32 9.37
N GLU A 250 25.09 -12.35 8.53
CA GLU A 250 26.28 -12.81 7.81
C GLU A 250 26.81 -11.74 6.85
N GLN A 251 25.94 -11.09 6.07
CA GLN A 251 26.33 -9.96 5.23
C GLN A 251 26.96 -8.81 6.02
N TYR A 252 26.53 -8.58 7.26
CA TYR A 252 27.14 -7.56 8.12
C TYR A 252 28.49 -7.99 8.68
N LYS A 253 28.67 -9.29 8.98
CA LYS A 253 29.98 -9.82 9.35
C LYS A 253 30.99 -9.68 8.21
N GLU A 254 30.57 -10.01 6.98
CA GLU A 254 31.40 -9.87 5.77
C GLU A 254 31.83 -8.42 5.53
N LYS A 255 30.97 -7.45 5.87
CA LYS A 255 31.26 -6.01 5.80
C LYS A 255 32.04 -5.48 7.02
N ASN A 256 32.58 -6.34 7.88
CA ASN A 256 33.34 -6.01 9.10
C ASN A 256 32.58 -5.18 10.15
N TYR A 257 31.25 -5.24 10.19
CA TYR A 257 30.50 -4.61 11.27
C TYR A 257 30.67 -5.37 12.58
N VAL A 258 30.89 -4.65 13.69
CA VAL A 258 31.00 -5.23 15.03
C VAL A 258 29.62 -5.67 15.51
N ILE A 259 29.27 -6.92 15.23
CA ILE A 259 27.95 -7.50 15.53
C ILE A 259 27.57 -7.39 17.01
N ALA A 260 28.55 -7.51 17.92
CA ALA A 260 28.33 -7.34 19.36
C ALA A 260 27.89 -5.90 19.74
N ALA A 261 28.32 -4.89 18.98
CA ALA A 261 27.92 -3.51 19.18
C ALA A 261 26.47 -3.27 18.71
N LEU A 262 26.02 -3.96 17.65
CA LEU A 262 24.62 -3.87 17.15
C LEU A 262 23.60 -4.39 18.18
N LEU A 263 23.98 -5.33 19.04
CA LEU A 263 23.09 -5.82 20.09
C LEU A 263 22.91 -4.78 21.21
N LYS A 264 23.96 -3.99 21.46
CA LYS A 264 24.00 -2.91 22.47
C LYS A 264 23.52 -1.56 21.93
N SER A 265 23.29 -1.42 20.63
CA SER A 265 22.87 -0.15 20.05
C SER A 265 21.46 0.22 20.54
N GLU A 266 21.38 1.38 21.19
CA GLU A 266 20.11 2.06 21.46
C GLU A 266 19.63 2.69 20.16
N ILE A 267 18.47 2.25 19.69
CA ILE A 267 17.87 2.80 18.47
C ILE A 267 17.17 4.09 18.86
N GLY A 268 17.54 5.19 18.22
CA GLY A 268 16.96 6.50 18.47
C GLY A 268 15.44 6.51 18.26
N ILE A 269 14.71 7.03 19.24
CA ILE A 269 13.28 7.34 19.14
C ILE A 269 13.15 8.85 19.20
N GLU A 270 12.63 9.49 18.16
CA GLU A 270 12.36 10.93 18.18
C GLU A 270 11.39 11.25 19.32
N THR A 271 11.74 12.23 20.15
CA THR A 271 10.83 12.78 21.17
C THR A 271 9.88 13.78 20.52
N ARG A 272 8.73 14.06 21.17
CA ARG A 272 7.69 14.99 20.65
C ARG A 272 8.26 16.34 20.17
N THR A 273 9.34 16.82 20.76
CA THR A 273 10.01 18.08 20.44
C THR A 273 10.75 18.06 19.09
N GLN A 274 11.19 16.88 18.61
CA GLN A 274 11.93 16.74 17.34
C GLN A 274 11.00 16.56 16.13
N ILE A 275 9.77 16.10 16.35
CA ILE A 275 8.76 15.92 15.30
C ILE A 275 8.37 17.28 14.70
N THR A 276 8.25 18.32 15.54
CA THR A 276 7.82 19.67 15.11
C THR A 276 8.88 20.42 14.29
N ILE A 277 10.16 20.04 14.39
CA ILE A 277 11.27 20.72 13.68
C ILE A 277 11.45 20.16 12.26
N ASN A 278 11.09 18.89 12.03
CA ASN A 278 11.23 18.24 10.71
C ASN A 278 9.97 18.37 9.81
N GLU A 279 8.90 18.97 10.33
CA GLU A 279 7.66 19.28 9.59
C GLU A 279 7.52 20.79 9.25
N GLY A 280 8.56 21.58 9.52
CA GLY A 280 8.65 23.02 9.21
C GLY A 280 9.39 23.32 7.91
#